data_AF-A0A117L2K7-F1
#
_entry.id   AF-A0A117L2K7-F1
#
_cell.length_a   1.000
_cell.length_b   1.000
_cell.length_c   1.000
_cell.angle_alpha   90.00
_cell.angle_beta   90.00
_cell.angle_gamma   90.00
#
_symmetry.space_group_name_H-M   'P 1'
#
loop_
_entity.id
_entity.type
_entity.pdbx_description
1 polymer ?
#
loop_
_entity_poly.entity_id
_entity_poly.type
_entity_poly.pdbx_seq_one_letter_code
_entity_poly.pdbx_strand_id
1 'polypeptide(L)'
;MLNVELFLIEFRKAIRLQKATVIGGRKKNRDLASKLGWTYEDILNFLFEELEPAHCISGPEGERDPQFDPGIIFKFKVKIENIDVYVKIKKILEEDFFVVISFHEAER
;
A
#
# COMPACT_ATOMS: atom_id res chain seq x y z
N MET A 1 -3.18 -11.10 16.98
CA MET A 1 -4.05 -10.40 16.02
C MET A 1 -3.20 -9.32 15.37
N LEU A 2 -3.02 -9.30 14.05
CA LEU A 2 -2.18 -8.29 13.41
C LEU A 2 -2.88 -6.93 13.48
N ASN A 3 -2.38 -6.02 14.31
CA ASN A 3 -2.85 -4.64 14.32
C ASN A 3 -2.09 -3.83 13.24
N VAL A 4 -2.58 -2.63 12.93
CA VAL A 4 -1.97 -1.78 11.91
C VAL A 4 -0.50 -1.45 12.21
N GLU A 5 -0.12 -1.30 13.48
CA GLU A 5 1.25 -0.97 13.88
C GLU A 5 2.22 -2.09 13.49
N LEU A 6 1.91 -3.33 13.86
CA LEU A 6 2.70 -4.50 13.47
C LEU A 6 2.74 -4.68 11.95
N PHE A 7 1.62 -4.48 11.27
CA PHE A 7 1.56 -4.53 9.81
C PHE A 7 2.53 -3.53 9.16
N LEU A 8 2.56 -2.29 9.65
CA LEU A 8 3.46 -1.26 9.12
C LEU A 8 4.94 -1.50 9.47
N ILE A 9 5.23 -2.08 10.64
CA ILE A 9 6.59 -2.51 10.99
C ILE A 9 7.09 -3.58 9.99
N GLU A 10 6.26 -4.58 9.73
CA GLU A 10 6.57 -5.64 8.77
C GLU A 10 6.68 -5.10 7.34
N PHE A 11 5.78 -4.20 6.93
CA PHE A 11 5.80 -3.58 5.61
C PHE A 11 7.10 -2.78 5.38
N ARG A 12 7.52 -1.96 6.36
CA ARG A 12 8.78 -1.22 6.29
C ARG A 12 9.99 -2.15 6.20
N LYS A 13 9.97 -3.26 6.95
CA LYS A 13 11.00 -4.30 6.85
C LYS A 13 11.01 -4.93 5.46
N ALA A 14 9.85 -5.21 4.89
CA ALA A 14 9.72 -5.78 3.55
C ALA A 14 10.28 -4.84 2.47
N ILE A 15 10.02 -3.54 2.55
CA ILE A 15 10.62 -2.53 1.64
C ILE A 15 12.15 -2.61 1.68
N ARG A 16 12.75 -2.56 2.87
CA ARG A 16 14.22 -2.65 3.03
C ARG A 16 14.82 -3.94 2.50
N LEU A 17 14.07 -5.04 2.57
CA LEU A 17 14.47 -6.35 2.07
C LEU A 17 14.09 -6.60 0.60
N GLN A 18 13.59 -5.57 -0.11
CA GLN A 18 13.10 -5.68 -1.48
C GLN A 18 11.99 -6.73 -1.66
N LYS A 19 11.21 -6.97 -0.60
CA LYS A 19 10.02 -7.83 -0.56
C LYS A 19 8.70 -7.06 -0.63
N ALA A 20 8.72 -5.90 -1.27
CA ALA A 20 7.55 -5.06 -1.48
C ALA A 20 7.53 -4.49 -2.90
N THR A 21 6.34 -4.38 -3.50
CA THR A 21 6.18 -3.80 -4.84
C THR A 21 4.89 -3.00 -4.97
N VAL A 22 4.80 -2.15 -6.00
CA VAL A 22 3.57 -1.45 -6.40
C VAL A 22 3.03 -2.08 -7.67
N ILE A 23 1.71 -2.36 -7.71
CA ILE A 23 1.08 -2.87 -8.94
C ILE A 23 1.08 -1.76 -10.01
N GLY A 24 1.90 -1.94 -11.04
CA GLY A 24 2.01 -1.00 -12.16
C GLY A 24 0.95 -1.15 -13.26
N GLY A 25 0.24 -2.28 -13.31
CA GLY A 25 -0.76 -2.55 -14.33
C GLY A 25 -2.03 -1.69 -14.22
N ARG A 26 -2.25 -0.99 -13.11
CA ARG A 26 -3.48 -0.22 -12.85
C ARG A 26 -3.36 1.22 -13.33
N LYS A 27 -4.27 1.63 -14.23
CA LYS A 27 -4.31 2.98 -14.83
C LYS A 27 -4.26 4.08 -13.76
N LYS A 28 -5.11 4.00 -12.73
CA LYS A 28 -5.17 5.00 -11.65
C LYS A 28 -3.85 5.17 -10.90
N ASN A 29 -3.11 4.08 -10.67
CA ASN A 29 -1.79 4.14 -10.04
C ASN A 29 -0.79 4.88 -10.94
N ARG A 30 -0.78 4.52 -12.24
CA ARG A 30 0.09 5.18 -13.23
C ARG A 30 -0.24 6.66 -13.40
N ASP A 31 -1.51 7.01 -13.42
CA ASP A 31 -1.96 8.39 -13.59
C ASP A 31 -1.47 9.26 -12.44
N LEU A 32 -1.65 8.82 -11.18
CA LEU A 32 -1.17 9.57 -10.02
C LEU A 32 0.37 9.61 -9.96
N ALA A 33 1.05 8.48 -10.19
CA ALA A 33 2.52 8.45 -10.23
C ALA A 33 3.07 9.43 -11.26
N SER A 34 2.47 9.45 -12.46
CA SER A 34 2.86 10.38 -13.53
C SER A 34 2.58 11.83 -13.17
N LYS A 35 1.45 12.11 -12.51
CA LYS A 35 1.09 13.46 -12.02
C LYS A 35 2.08 13.98 -10.98
N LEU A 36 2.57 13.11 -10.11
CA LEU A 36 3.57 13.45 -9.08
C LEU A 36 5.01 13.45 -9.62
N GLY A 37 5.24 12.91 -10.83
CA GLY A 37 6.58 12.67 -11.36
C GLY A 37 7.34 11.57 -10.62
N TRP A 38 6.61 10.62 -10.01
CA TRP A 38 7.16 9.57 -9.15
C TRP A 38 7.30 8.23 -9.88
N THR A 39 8.36 7.50 -9.55
CA THR A 39 8.52 6.08 -9.84
C THR A 39 7.80 5.22 -8.78
N TYR A 40 7.71 3.91 -9.01
CA TYR A 40 7.20 3.00 -7.98
C TYR A 40 8.13 2.88 -6.77
N GLU A 41 9.42 3.13 -6.96
CA GLU A 41 10.38 3.21 -5.86
C GLU A 41 10.11 4.46 -5.01
N ASP A 42 9.84 5.60 -5.63
CA ASP A 42 9.47 6.83 -4.91
C ASP A 42 8.18 6.65 -4.10
N ILE A 43 7.19 5.93 -4.64
CA ILE A 43 5.98 5.57 -3.89
C ILE A 43 6.33 4.72 -2.66
N LEU A 44 7.18 3.70 -2.80
CA LEU A 44 7.57 2.86 -1.67
C LEU A 44 8.37 3.66 -0.63
N ASN A 45 9.26 4.55 -1.07
CA ASN A 45 10.03 5.43 -0.18
C ASN A 45 9.11 6.39 0.59
N PHE A 46 8.17 7.03 -0.08
CA PHE A 46 7.15 7.86 0.57
C PHE A 46 6.34 7.06 1.60
N LEU A 47 5.85 5.86 1.23
CA LEU A 47 5.09 5.03 2.18
C LEU A 47 5.95 4.51 3.33
N PHE A 48 7.25 4.31 3.11
CA PHE A 48 8.19 3.91 4.17
C PHE A 48 8.33 5.02 5.22
N GLU A 49 8.49 6.27 4.77
CA GLU A 49 8.76 7.44 5.59
C GLU A 49 7.48 7.99 6.26
N GLU A 50 6.40 8.12 5.50
CA GLU A 50 5.23 8.93 5.89
C GLU A 50 4.00 8.10 6.32
N LEU A 51 3.95 6.80 6.01
CA LEU A 51 2.74 6.00 6.32
C LEU A 51 2.65 5.62 7.80
N GLU A 52 1.88 6.39 8.56
CA GLU A 52 1.59 6.13 9.97
C GLU A 52 0.31 5.31 10.24
N PRO A 53 0.18 4.66 11.42
CA PRO A 53 -1.05 4.00 11.87
C PRO A 53 -2.30 4.88 11.80
N ALA A 54 -2.18 6.18 12.06
CA ALA A 54 -3.29 7.13 12.03
C ALA A 54 -3.91 7.32 10.64
N HIS A 55 -3.19 6.98 9.58
CA HIS A 55 -3.70 7.00 8.21
C HIS A 55 -4.59 5.81 7.88
N CYS A 56 -4.64 4.79 8.73
CA CYS A 56 -5.43 3.59 8.49
C CYS A 56 -6.92 3.90 8.61
N ILE A 57 -7.65 3.66 7.53
CA ILE A 57 -9.10 3.85 7.46
C ILE A 57 -9.87 2.53 7.54
N SER A 58 -9.24 1.40 7.23
CA SER A 58 -9.83 0.06 7.38
C SER A 58 -8.80 -1.07 7.28
N GLY A 59 -9.15 -2.21 7.86
CA GLY A 59 -8.31 -3.40 8.00
C GLY A 59 -8.29 -3.91 9.45
N PRO A 60 -7.74 -5.10 9.70
CA PRO A 60 -7.31 -6.08 8.71
C PRO A 60 -8.51 -6.70 7.96
N GLU A 61 -8.42 -6.80 6.64
CA GLU A 61 -9.38 -7.52 5.79
C GLU A 61 -8.68 -8.72 5.14
N GLY A 62 -9.38 -9.86 5.03
CA GLY A 62 -8.89 -10.98 4.23
C GLY A 62 -9.09 -10.73 2.73
N GLU A 63 -8.23 -11.31 1.90
CA GLU A 63 -8.52 -11.50 0.48
C GLU A 63 -9.81 -12.34 0.34
N ARG A 64 -10.77 -11.84 -0.45
CA ARG A 64 -12.07 -12.49 -0.64
C ARG A 64 -12.22 -13.12 -2.02
N ASP A 65 -11.40 -12.69 -2.96
CA ASP A 65 -11.42 -13.23 -4.31
C ASP A 65 -10.52 -14.47 -4.37
N PRO A 66 -11.08 -15.67 -4.61
CA PRO A 66 -10.33 -16.92 -4.61
C PRO A 66 -9.32 -17.03 -5.76
N GLN A 67 -9.33 -16.10 -6.72
CA GLN A 67 -8.34 -16.06 -7.81
C GLN A 67 -7.00 -15.44 -7.39
N PHE A 68 -6.93 -14.79 -6.22
CA PHE A 68 -5.71 -14.17 -5.71
C PHE A 68 -5.25 -14.86 -4.43
N ASP A 69 -3.93 -14.84 -4.19
CA ASP A 69 -3.34 -15.48 -3.01
C ASP A 69 -3.96 -14.97 -1.70
N PRO A 70 -4.16 -15.82 -0.70
CA PRO A 70 -4.61 -15.38 0.61
C PRO A 70 -3.70 -14.28 1.18
N GLY A 71 -4.32 -13.27 1.75
CA GLY A 71 -3.55 -12.15 2.29
C GLY A 71 -4.33 -11.31 3.29
N ILE A 72 -3.57 -10.51 4.03
CA ILE A 72 -4.11 -9.50 4.93
C ILE A 72 -3.99 -8.15 4.24
N ILE A 73 -5.10 -7.43 4.18
CA ILE A 73 -5.23 -6.16 3.49
C ILE A 73 -5.50 -5.05 4.50
N PHE A 74 -4.77 -3.96 4.36
CA PHE A 74 -5.06 -2.69 5.02
C PHE A 74 -5.26 -1.59 3.98
N LYS A 75 -6.10 -0.62 4.33
CA LYS A 75 -6.41 0.54 3.50
C LYS A 75 -6.12 1.81 4.29
N PHE A 76 -5.50 2.76 3.62
CA PHE A 76 -5.06 4.01 4.21
C PHE A 76 -5.52 5.19 3.37
N LYS A 77 -5.63 6.33 4.03
CA LYS A 77 -5.80 7.63 3.39
C LYS A 77 -4.66 8.54 3.84
N VAL A 78 -3.83 8.95 2.90
CA VAL A 78 -2.70 9.87 3.13
C VAL A 78 -2.92 11.14 2.33
N LYS A 79 -2.21 12.21 2.70
CA LYS A 79 -2.24 13.46 1.96
C LYS A 79 -0.86 13.73 1.38
N ILE A 80 -0.81 13.95 0.07
CA ILE A 80 0.41 14.31 -0.65
C ILE A 80 0.16 15.70 -1.22
N GLU A 81 0.85 16.70 -0.68
CA GLU A 81 0.55 18.11 -0.96
C GLU A 81 -0.93 18.46 -0.68
N ASN A 82 -1.72 18.71 -1.73
CA ASN A 82 -3.16 18.99 -1.66
C ASN A 82 -4.03 17.86 -2.22
N ILE A 83 -3.45 16.68 -2.42
CA ILE A 83 -4.11 15.51 -2.99
C ILE A 83 -4.37 14.51 -1.87
N ASP A 84 -5.65 14.19 -1.66
CA ASP A 84 -6.03 13.04 -0.85
C ASP A 84 -5.75 11.76 -1.65
N VAL A 85 -4.95 10.85 -1.10
CA VAL A 85 -4.50 9.62 -1.77
C VAL A 85 -5.00 8.40 -1.01
N TYR A 86 -5.66 7.50 -1.73
CA TYR A 86 -6.07 6.20 -1.23
C TYR A 86 -4.98 5.17 -1.50
N VAL A 87 -4.59 4.44 -0.45
CA VAL A 87 -3.57 3.40 -0.49
C VAL A 87 -4.17 2.08 -0.04
N LYS A 88 -3.97 1.00 -0.81
CA LYS A 88 -4.36 -0.37 -0.42
C LYS A 88 -3.12 -1.25 -0.45
N ILE A 89 -2.78 -1.85 0.69
CA ILE A 89 -1.60 -2.71 0.84
C ILE A 89 -2.05 -4.10 1.24
N LYS A 90 -1.49 -5.13 0.59
CA LYS A 90 -1.71 -6.55 0.89
C LYS A 90 -0.40 -7.19 1.34
N LYS A 91 -0.43 -7.91 2.47
CA LYS A 91 0.58 -8.89 2.86
C LYS A 91 0.14 -10.27 2.36
N ILE A 92 0.94 -10.90 1.52
CA ILE A 92 0.74 -12.28 1.08
C ILE A 92 1.19 -13.20 2.22
N LEU A 93 0.31 -14.08 2.70
CA LEU A 93 0.57 -14.86 3.93
C LEU A 93 1.67 -15.91 3.74
N GLU A 94 1.79 -16.47 2.55
CA GLU A 94 2.71 -17.60 2.28
C GLU A 94 4.12 -17.14 1.88
N GLU A 95 4.28 -15.90 1.39
CA GLU A 95 5.52 -15.45 0.75
C GLU A 95 6.29 -14.36 1.52
N ASP A 96 5.79 -13.91 2.68
CA ASP A 96 6.35 -12.76 3.43
C ASP A 96 6.60 -11.55 2.50
N PHE A 97 5.66 -11.32 1.58
CA PHE A 97 5.76 -10.35 0.50
C PHE A 97 4.59 -9.35 0.56
N PHE A 98 4.87 -8.10 0.23
CA PHE A 98 3.89 -7.02 0.27
C PHE A 98 3.63 -6.42 -1.11
N VAL A 99 2.36 -6.10 -1.35
CA VAL A 99 1.90 -5.51 -2.61
C VAL A 99 1.08 -4.27 -2.32
N VAL A 100 1.52 -3.11 -2.81
CA VAL A 100 0.71 -1.89 -2.90
C VAL A 100 -0.21 -2.06 -4.11
N ILE A 101 -1.44 -2.47 -3.83
CA ILE A 101 -2.47 -2.77 -4.81
C ILE A 101 -3.05 -1.48 -5.41
N SER A 102 -3.27 -0.48 -4.58
CA SER A 102 -3.82 0.82 -4.98
C SER A 102 -2.97 1.94 -4.41
N PHE A 103 -2.68 2.92 -5.26
CA PHE A 103 -2.08 4.20 -4.89
C PHE A 103 -2.60 5.24 -5.88
N HIS A 104 -3.72 5.88 -5.55
CA HIS A 104 -4.38 6.83 -6.47
C HIS A 104 -5.14 7.89 -5.69
N GLU A 105 -5.55 8.97 -6.37
CA GLU A 105 -6.39 10.00 -5.75
C GLU A 105 -7.66 9.37 -5.15
N ALA A 106 -8.02 9.80 -3.95
CA ALA A 106 -9.23 9.34 -3.29
C ALA A 106 -10.44 9.82 -4.09
N GLU A 107 -11.35 8.90 -4.41
CA GLU A 107 -12.63 9.26 -5.00
C GLU A 107 -13.48 9.97 -3.94
N ARG A 108 -14.17 11.04 -4.35
CA ARG A 108 -15.10 11.79 -3.50
C ARG A 108 -16.37 11.01 -3.24
#